data_AF-A0A7W4C124-F1
#
_entry.id   AF-A0A7W4C124-F1
#
_cell.length_a   1.000
_cell.length_b   1.000
_cell.length_c   1.000
_cell.angle_alpha   90.00
_cell.angle_beta   90.00
_cell.angle_gamma   90.00
#
_symmetry.space_group_name_H-M   'P 1'
#
loop_
_entity.id
_entity.type
_entity.pdbx_description
1 polymer ?
#
loop_
_entity_poly.entity_id
_entity_poly.type
_entity_poly.pdbx_seq_one_letter_code
_entity_poly.pdbx_strand_id
1 'polypeptide(L)'
;MDYSHLSYLHLVTVVPAFFIGSYLLVVRKGTAKHKALGKIYMVLMLFTAIVSLFMPAQLGASFLNHFGYIHLLSLLTLYAVPAGYFYIKKGNVRGHKRSMIILYCGGLIVAGTFAFMPGRLLHDWIFS
;
A
#
# COMPACT_ATOMS: atom_id res chain seq x y z
N MET A 1 3.12 -14.07 -16.02
CA MET A 1 1.78 -13.51 -15.79
C MET A 1 1.63 -12.29 -16.65
N ASP A 2 0.50 -12.11 -17.31
CA ASP A 2 0.22 -10.89 -18.06
C ASP A 2 0.03 -9.69 -17.11
N TYR A 3 0.34 -8.48 -17.57
CA TYR A 3 0.27 -7.23 -16.79
C TYR A 3 -1.12 -7.02 -16.17
N SER A 4 -2.16 -7.39 -16.92
CA SER A 4 -3.55 -7.31 -16.50
C SER A 4 -3.83 -8.14 -15.24
N HIS A 5 -3.28 -9.36 -15.18
CA HIS A 5 -3.47 -10.25 -14.03
C HIS A 5 -2.82 -9.70 -12.76
N LEU A 6 -1.60 -9.17 -12.89
CA LEU A 6 -0.92 -8.50 -11.76
C LEU A 6 -1.73 -7.29 -11.28
N SER A 7 -2.26 -6.50 -12.22
CA SER A 7 -3.06 -5.32 -11.92
C SER A 7 -4.33 -5.65 -11.13
N TYR A 8 -5.09 -6.68 -11.54
CA TYR A 8 -6.27 -7.12 -10.79
C TYR A 8 -5.91 -7.69 -9.42
N LEU A 9 -4.84 -8.48 -9.33
CA LEU A 9 -4.40 -9.09 -8.07
C LEU A 9 -3.92 -8.04 -7.06
N HIS A 10 -3.24 -7.00 -7.52
CA HIS A 10 -2.95 -5.80 -6.73
C HIS A 10 -4.21 -5.03 -6.34
N LEU A 11 -5.15 -4.84 -7.27
CA LEU A 11 -6.39 -4.10 -7.02
C LEU A 11 -7.25 -4.77 -5.93
N VAL A 12 -7.43 -6.09 -6.01
CA VAL A 12 -8.21 -6.88 -5.05
C VAL A 12 -7.61 -6.84 -3.65
N THR A 13 -6.31 -6.56 -3.52
CA THR A 13 -5.65 -6.47 -2.21
C THR A 13 -5.56 -5.05 -1.68
N VAL A 14 -5.25 -4.07 -2.53
CA VAL A 14 -5.10 -2.67 -2.14
C VAL A 14 -6.44 -2.00 -1.81
N VAL A 15 -7.52 -2.35 -2.52
CA VAL A 15 -8.84 -1.72 -2.32
C VAL A 15 -9.40 -2.03 -0.93
N PRO A 16 -9.47 -3.30 -0.46
CA PRO A 16 -9.84 -3.59 0.92
C PRO A 16 -8.87 -2.98 1.93
N ALA A 17 -7.56 -2.97 1.62
CA ALA A 17 -6.56 -2.35 2.51
C ALA A 17 -6.81 -0.85 2.69
N PHE A 18 -7.25 -0.14 1.66
CA PHE A 18 -7.61 1.28 1.72
C PHE A 18 -8.76 1.52 2.71
N PHE A 19 -9.86 0.77 2.58
CA PHE A 19 -11.02 0.91 3.47
C PHE A 19 -10.69 0.51 4.91
N ILE A 20 -9.99 -0.60 5.12
CA ILE A 20 -9.57 -1.04 6.45
C ILE A 20 -8.62 0.00 7.07
N GLY A 21 -7.63 0.49 6.32
CA GLY A 21 -6.69 1.51 6.76
C GLY A 21 -7.40 2.80 7.17
N SER A 22 -8.33 3.28 6.35
CA SER A 22 -9.17 4.47 6.63
C SER A 22 -9.89 4.30 7.97
N TYR A 23 -10.57 3.17 8.13
CA TYR A 23 -11.31 2.84 9.35
C TYR A 23 -10.38 2.80 10.57
N LEU A 24 -9.23 2.12 10.47
CA LEU A 24 -8.25 1.98 11.56
C LEU A 24 -7.68 3.32 12.04
N LEU A 25 -7.53 4.31 11.14
CA LEU A 25 -7.05 5.64 11.49
C LEU A 25 -8.04 6.42 12.35
N VAL A 26 -9.35 6.22 12.14
CA VAL A 26 -10.40 6.95 12.86
C VAL A 26 -10.75 6.29 14.19
N VAL A 27 -10.91 4.96 14.22
CA VAL A 27 -11.43 4.26 15.41
C VAL A 27 -10.51 4.28 16.63
N ARG A 28 -11.06 3.88 17.79
CA ARG A 28 -10.29 3.71 19.02
C ARG A 28 -9.18 2.67 18.84
N LYS A 29 -7.95 3.11 19.11
CA LYS A 29 -6.72 2.33 18.95
C LYS A 29 -6.56 1.35 20.13
N GLY A 30 -5.88 0.23 19.89
CA GLY A 30 -5.57 -0.77 20.92
C GLY A 30 -6.70 -1.74 21.29
N THR A 31 -7.91 -1.58 20.76
CA THR A 31 -9.02 -2.55 20.94
C THR A 31 -8.73 -3.89 20.27
N ALA A 32 -9.42 -4.96 20.68
CA ALA A 32 -9.29 -6.28 20.02
C ALA A 32 -9.61 -6.20 18.51
N LYS A 33 -10.67 -5.44 18.15
CA LYS A 33 -11.04 -5.17 16.75
C LYS A 33 -9.92 -4.43 15.99
N HIS A 34 -9.35 -3.38 16.59
CA HIS A 34 -8.22 -2.65 15.99
C HIS A 34 -7.01 -3.55 15.75
N LYS A 35 -6.67 -4.42 16.71
CA LYS A 35 -5.56 -5.37 16.57
C LYS A 35 -5.80 -6.41 15.47
N ALA A 36 -7.03 -6.96 15.39
CA ALA A 36 -7.37 -7.95 14.36
C ALA A 36 -7.35 -7.35 12.95
N LEU A 37 -8.07 -6.24 12.75
CA LEU A 37 -8.09 -5.54 11.46
C LEU A 37 -6.72 -4.98 11.09
N GLY A 38 -5.93 -4.51 12.06
CA GLY A 38 -4.56 -4.04 11.82
C GLY A 38 -3.64 -5.13 11.27
N LYS A 39 -3.77 -6.38 11.73
CA LYS A 39 -3.03 -7.52 11.16
C LYS A 39 -3.44 -7.79 9.72
N ILE A 40 -4.73 -7.83 9.44
CA ILE A 40 -5.27 -8.05 8.09
C ILE A 40 -4.75 -6.95 7.15
N TYR A 41 -4.87 -5.70 7.56
CA TYR A 41 -4.35 -4.53 6.83
C TYR A 41 -2.85 -4.67 6.51
N MET A 42 -2.02 -5.00 7.50
CA MET A 42 -0.58 -5.17 7.31
C MET A 42 -0.25 -6.29 6.31
N VAL A 43 -0.96 -7.43 6.38
CA VAL A 43 -0.77 -8.54 5.43
C VAL A 43 -1.16 -8.12 4.01
N LEU A 44 -2.30 -7.46 3.85
CA LEU A 44 -2.74 -6.96 2.54
C LEU A 44 -1.74 -5.95 1.95
N MET A 45 -1.24 -5.01 2.76
CA MET A 45 -0.27 -4.02 2.32
C MET A 45 1.06 -4.66 1.90
N LEU A 46 1.57 -5.65 2.64
CA LEU A 46 2.78 -6.39 2.27
C LEU A 46 2.60 -7.12 0.95
N PHE A 47 1.48 -7.83 0.80
CA PHE A 47 1.18 -8.56 -0.43
C PHE A 47 1.06 -7.60 -1.63
N THR A 48 0.31 -6.50 -1.47
CA THR A 48 0.17 -5.44 -2.47
C THR A 48 1.54 -4.91 -2.90
N ALA A 49 2.41 -4.60 -1.94
CA ALA A 49 3.75 -4.09 -2.24
C ALA A 49 4.62 -5.11 -2.98
N ILE A 50 4.59 -6.39 -2.59
CA ILE A 50 5.32 -7.45 -3.31
C ILE A 50 4.84 -7.54 -4.76
N VAL A 51 3.52 -7.58 -4.98
CA VAL A 51 2.93 -7.68 -6.31
C VAL A 51 3.32 -6.47 -7.17
N SER A 52 3.28 -5.27 -6.58
CA SER A 52 3.66 -4.04 -7.29
C SER A 52 5.12 -4.02 -7.76
N LEU A 53 6.05 -4.72 -7.09
CA LEU A 53 7.44 -4.83 -7.53
C LEU A 53 7.61 -5.66 -8.81
N PHE A 54 6.66 -6.53 -9.11
CA PHE A 54 6.62 -7.31 -10.36
C PHE A 54 5.89 -6.57 -11.50
N MET A 55 5.33 -5.40 -11.24
CA MET A 55 4.70 -4.58 -12.28
C MET A 55 5.72 -3.63 -12.92
N PRO A 56 5.88 -3.64 -14.25
CA PRO A 56 6.69 -2.63 -14.92
C PRO A 56 6.17 -1.23 -14.64
N ALA A 57 7.07 -0.30 -14.33
CA ALA A 57 6.72 1.10 -14.17
C ALA A 57 6.35 1.71 -15.52
N GLN A 58 5.15 2.28 -15.58
CA GLN A 58 4.62 2.98 -16.76
C GLN A 58 4.68 4.51 -16.62
N LEU A 59 5.22 5.01 -15.50
CA LEU A 59 5.26 6.42 -15.14
C LEU A 59 6.71 6.87 -14.93
N GLY A 60 7.11 7.90 -15.67
CA GLY A 60 8.44 8.53 -15.57
C GLY A 60 9.58 7.70 -16.11
N ALA A 61 10.81 8.10 -15.79
CA ALA A 61 12.00 7.36 -16.18
C ALA A 61 12.04 5.98 -15.48
N SER A 62 12.26 4.93 -16.27
CA SER A 62 12.42 3.56 -15.78
C SER A 62 13.87 3.11 -15.86
N PHE A 63 14.39 2.58 -14.77
CA PHE A 63 15.64 1.83 -14.75
C PHE A 63 15.40 0.41 -15.25
N LEU A 64 16.25 -0.07 -16.16
CA LEU A 64 16.14 -1.41 -16.80
C LEU A 64 14.77 -1.70 -17.44
N ASN A 65 14.06 -0.66 -17.91
CA ASN A 65 12.70 -0.78 -18.46
C ASN A 65 11.66 -1.41 -17.49
N HIS A 66 11.93 -1.40 -16.18
CA HIS A 66 11.04 -2.01 -15.18
C HIS A 66 10.88 -1.15 -13.92
N PHE A 67 11.99 -0.76 -13.28
CA PHE A 67 11.95 -0.06 -11.99
C PHE A 67 11.88 1.45 -12.17
N GLY A 68 10.71 2.02 -11.92
CA GLY A 68 10.51 3.48 -11.86
C GLY A 68 10.43 4.01 -10.43
N TYR A 69 10.46 5.34 -10.27
CA TYR A 69 10.38 6.01 -8.95
C TYR A 69 9.18 5.58 -8.09
N ILE A 70 8.08 5.16 -8.71
CA ILE A 70 6.90 4.66 -8.00
C ILE A 70 7.17 3.39 -7.18
N HIS A 71 8.17 2.58 -7.55
CA HIS A 71 8.56 1.38 -6.77
C HIS A 71 9.12 1.73 -5.39
N LEU A 72 9.57 2.97 -5.19
CA LEU A 72 9.99 3.44 -3.87
C LEU A 72 8.84 3.42 -2.86
N LEU A 73 7.59 3.59 -3.31
CA LEU A 73 6.40 3.47 -2.44
C LEU A 73 6.17 2.02 -1.99
N SER A 74 6.49 1.05 -2.86
CA SER A 74 6.48 -0.37 -2.53
C SER A 74 7.56 -0.70 -1.50
N LEU A 75 8.79 -0.21 -1.69
CA LEU A 75 9.87 -0.39 -0.73
C LEU A 75 9.57 0.28 0.62
N LEU A 76 8.98 1.48 0.60
CA LEU A 76 8.48 2.16 1.79
C LEU A 76 7.46 1.29 2.52
N THR A 77 6.54 0.67 1.80
CA THR A 77 5.53 -0.23 2.39
C THR A 77 6.16 -1.46 3.03
N LEU A 78 7.08 -2.12 2.30
CA LEU A 78 7.82 -3.29 2.79
C LEU A 78 8.68 -2.99 4.02
N TYR A 79 9.13 -1.74 4.18
CA TYR A 79 9.83 -1.32 5.38
C TYR A 79 8.88 -0.89 6.51
N ALA A 80 7.88 -0.07 6.21
CA ALA A 80 7.00 0.55 7.20
C ALA A 80 6.12 -0.47 7.93
N VAL A 81 5.66 -1.52 7.24
CA VAL A 81 4.82 -2.57 7.85
C VAL A 81 5.60 -3.35 8.92
N PRO A 82 6.75 -4.00 8.63
CA PRO A 82 7.51 -4.71 9.66
C PRO A 82 8.00 -3.78 10.76
N ALA A 83 8.49 -2.58 10.42
CA ALA A 83 8.91 -1.60 11.42
C ALA A 83 7.77 -1.24 12.37
N GLY A 84 6.58 -0.94 11.83
CA GLY A 84 5.38 -0.64 12.61
C GLY A 84 4.94 -1.79 13.53
N TYR A 85 5.08 -3.04 13.06
CA TYR A 85 4.82 -4.22 13.87
C TYR A 85 5.84 -4.40 15.01
N PHE A 86 7.13 -4.24 14.72
CA PHE A 86 8.16 -4.35 15.76
C PHE A 86 8.09 -3.22 16.78
N TYR A 87 7.73 -1.99 16.37
CA TYR A 87 7.51 -0.89 17.29
C TYR A 87 6.40 -1.20 18.29
N ILE A 88 5.24 -1.71 17.85
CA ILE A 88 4.17 -2.04 18.78
C ILE A 88 4.51 -3.23 19.68
N LYS A 89 5.25 -4.23 19.15
CA LYS A 89 5.74 -5.37 19.95
C LYS A 89 6.66 -4.92 21.10
N LYS A 90 7.45 -3.86 20.88
CA LYS A 90 8.32 -3.23 21.88
C LYS A 90 7.60 -2.20 22.77
N GLY A 91 6.27 -2.06 22.65
CA GLY A 91 5.51 -1.03 23.38
C GLY A 91 5.69 0.40 22.86
N ASN A 92 6.43 0.60 21.76
CA ASN A 92 6.63 1.91 21.14
C ASN A 92 5.42 2.30 20.28
N VAL A 93 4.38 2.83 20.93
CA VAL A 93 3.14 3.27 20.28
C VAL A 93 3.39 4.43 19.30
N ARG A 94 4.30 5.35 19.63
CA ARG A 94 4.62 6.50 18.77
C ARG A 94 5.26 6.06 17.45
N GLY A 95 6.19 5.11 17.51
CA GLY A 95 6.80 4.49 16.34
C GLY A 95 5.77 3.77 15.48
N HIS A 96 4.93 2.92 16.09
CA HIS A 96 3.86 2.23 15.39
C HIS A 96 2.93 3.21 14.67
N LYS A 97 2.42 4.23 15.39
CA LYS A 97 1.53 5.25 14.81
C LYS A 97 2.18 5.96 13.63
N ARG A 98 3.44 6.39 13.76
CA ARG A 98 4.17 7.06 12.69
C ARG A 98 4.31 6.17 11.47
N SER A 99 4.71 4.91 11.64
CA SER A 99 4.81 3.95 10.53
C SER A 99 3.47 3.71 9.83
N MET A 100 2.37 3.57 10.58
CA MET A 100 1.04 3.37 9.98
C MET A 100 0.55 4.60 9.21
N ILE A 101 0.83 5.82 9.69
CA ILE A 101 0.48 7.05 8.96
C ILE A 101 1.31 7.17 7.68
N ILE A 102 2.63 6.95 7.75
CA ILE A 102 3.51 7.00 6.57
C ILE A 102 3.07 5.96 5.54
N LEU A 103 2.77 4.74 5.99
CA LEU A 103 2.26 3.66 5.15
C LEU A 103 0.94 4.04 4.48
N TYR A 104 0.00 4.63 5.20
CA TYR A 104 -1.30 5.01 4.64
C TYR A 104 -1.16 6.18 3.66
N CYS A 105 -0.47 7.26 4.04
CA CYS A 105 -0.30 8.41 3.16
C CYS A 105 0.56 8.06 1.92
N GLY A 106 1.69 7.38 2.09
CA GLY A 106 2.58 7.03 0.98
C GLY A 106 2.07 5.85 0.17
N GLY A 107 1.81 4.72 0.83
CA GLY A 107 1.45 3.45 0.20
C GLY A 107 0.01 3.35 -0.30
N LEU A 108 -0.89 4.26 0.11
CA LEU A 108 -2.28 4.28 -0.39
C LEU A 108 -2.65 5.61 -1.03
N ILE A 109 -2.50 6.75 -0.35
CA ILE A 109 -2.96 8.03 -0.91
C ILE A 109 -2.10 8.45 -2.09
N VAL A 110 -0.79 8.57 -1.91
CA VAL A 110 0.13 8.95 -2.99
C VAL A 110 0.14 7.88 -4.09
N ALA A 111 0.27 6.60 -3.72
CA ALA A 111 0.21 5.50 -4.70
C ALA A 111 -1.11 5.48 -5.49
N GLY A 112 -2.24 5.72 -4.82
CA GLY A 112 -3.57 5.80 -5.42
C GLY A 112 -3.68 6.96 -6.41
N THR A 113 -3.14 8.15 -6.09
CA THR A 113 -3.14 9.28 -7.03
C THR A 113 -2.41 8.94 -8.34
N PHE A 114 -1.29 8.22 -8.28
CA PHE A 114 -0.59 7.73 -9.47
C PHE A 114 -1.36 6.64 -10.24
N ALA A 115 -2.28 5.93 -9.58
CA ALA A 115 -3.12 4.93 -10.24
C ALA A 115 -4.23 5.56 -11.09
N PHE A 116 -4.64 6.81 -10.81
CA PHE A 116 -5.65 7.56 -11.56
C PHE A 116 -5.07 8.50 -12.64
N MET A 117 -3.74 8.48 -12.87
CA MET A 117 -3.13 9.25 -13.94
C MET A 117 -3.47 8.68 -15.34
N PRO A 118 -3.47 9.49 -16.40
CA PRO A 118 -3.75 9.04 -17.76
C PRO A 118 -2.85 7.87 -18.19
N GLY A 119 -3.41 6.91 -18.94
CA GLY A 119 -2.71 5.70 -19.36
C GLY A 119 -2.61 4.62 -18.27
N ARG A 120 -3.45 4.69 -17.24
CA ARG A 120 -3.54 3.70 -16.15
C ARG A 120 -4.95 3.12 -16.09
N LEU A 121 -5.03 1.85 -15.75
CA LEU A 121 -6.28 1.08 -15.73
C LEU A 121 -7.45 1.78 -15.00
N LEU A 122 -7.23 2.39 -13.84
CA LEU A 122 -8.30 3.07 -13.10
C LEU A 122 -8.72 4.41 -13.72
N HIS A 123 -7.79 5.10 -14.38
CA HIS A 123 -8.14 6.31 -15.14
C HIS A 123 -9.06 5.93 -16.29
N ASP A 124 -8.67 4.90 -17.04
CA ASP A 124 -9.41 4.44 -18.21
C ASP A 124 -10.81 3.93 -17.83
N TRP A 125 -11.00 3.40 -16.62
CA TRP A 125 -12.34 2.98 -16.17
C TRP A 125 -13.27 4.13 -15.77
N ILE A 126 -12.73 5.27 -15.34
CA ILE A 126 -13.53 6.37 -14.76
C ILE A 126 -13.73 7.51 -15.75
N PHE A 127 -12.72 7.78 -16.59
CA PHE A 127 -12.66 8.96 -17.44
C PHE A 127 -12.77 8.67 -18.94
N SER A 128 -12.95 7.41 -19.34
CA SER A 128 -13.18 7.02 -20.76
C SER A 128 -14.65 6.84 -21.10
#